data_AF-A0A1H8KFU6-F1
#
_entry.id   AF-A0A1H8KFU6-F1
#
_cell.length_a   1.000
_cell.length_b   1.000
_cell.length_c   1.000
_cell.angle_alpha   90.00
_cell.angle_beta   90.00
_cell.angle_gamma   90.00
#
_symmetry.space_group_name_H-M   'P 1'
#
loop_
_entity.id
_entity.type
_entity.pdbx_description
1 polymer ?
#
loop_
_entity_poly.entity_id
_entity_poly.type
_entity_poly.pdbx_seq_one_letter_code
_entity_poly.pdbx_strand_id
1 'polypeptide(L)'
;MGQFSMEIMLLPGSLLGGNQHAGYTVFLAPNGQTGLEAVENENPDLILTDYIMPRMDGLAMIAALRAAGVALPIILSSAIPERRLPQTASLAYDAYVGKPYGDKQLLDVVPGLLDKAVQLPLS
;
A
#
# COMPACT_ATOMS: atom_id res chain seq x y z
N MET A 1 -1.54 7.49 -23.96
CA MET A 1 -0.86 8.27 -22.90
C MET A 1 -1.34 7.67 -21.60
N GLY A 2 -0.60 6.68 -21.08
CA GLY A 2 -1.11 5.76 -20.07
C GLY A 2 -1.42 6.48 -18.77
N GLN A 3 -2.64 6.32 -18.28
CA GLN A 3 -3.09 6.81 -16.99
C GLN A 3 -2.22 6.19 -15.90
N PHE A 4 -1.25 6.94 -15.39
CA PHE A 4 -0.60 6.63 -14.11
C PHE A 4 -1.56 7.05 -13.00
N SER A 5 -2.71 6.38 -12.92
CA SER A 5 -3.65 6.54 -11.83
C SER A 5 -3.16 5.71 -10.67
N MET A 6 -2.83 6.44 -9.63
CA MET A 6 -2.15 6.04 -8.43
C MET A 6 -3.20 5.87 -7.35
N GLU A 7 -3.23 4.70 -6.72
CA GLU A 7 -4.18 4.40 -5.67
C GLU A 7 -3.40 3.86 -4.49
N ILE A 8 -3.11 4.75 -3.54
CA ILE A 8 -2.75 4.32 -2.20
C ILE A 8 -4.08 4.11 -1.48
N MET A 9 -4.34 2.87 -1.08
CA MET A 9 -5.48 2.52 -0.25
C MET A 9 -5.00 2.58 1.19
N LEU A 10 -5.45 3.60 1.90
CA LEU A 10 -5.09 3.94 3.27
C LEU A 10 -6.39 3.90 4.07
N LEU A 11 -6.61 2.85 4.88
CA LEU A 11 -7.92 2.66 5.52
C LEU A 11 -7.90 3.05 6.98
N PRO A 12 -8.65 4.07 7.41
CA PRO A 12 -9.06 4.17 8.80
C PRO A 12 -10.50 3.64 8.94
N GLY A 13 -10.69 2.77 9.94
CA GLY A 13 -12.00 2.43 10.46
C GLY A 13 -12.67 3.59 11.20
N SER A 14 -13.24 4.56 10.48
CA SER A 14 -14.46 5.28 10.87
C SER A 14 -14.86 6.29 9.79
N LEU A 15 -16.16 6.29 9.50
CA LEU A 15 -16.84 7.16 8.55
C LEU A 15 -16.43 8.62 8.76
N LEU A 16 -15.88 9.26 7.73
CA LEU A 16 -16.13 10.65 7.30
C LEU A 16 -15.14 11.03 6.15
N GLY A 17 -15.63 11.06 4.90
CA GLY A 17 -15.11 11.99 3.88
C GLY A 17 -14.19 11.48 2.74
N GLY A 18 -13.74 10.22 2.71
CA GLY A 18 -12.90 9.71 1.61
C GLY A 18 -13.69 9.12 0.42
N ASN A 19 -13.01 8.97 -0.73
CA ASN A 19 -13.57 8.24 -1.87
C ASN A 19 -13.80 6.78 -1.46
N GLN A 20 -15.06 6.35 -1.43
CA GLN A 20 -15.42 4.99 -1.06
C GLN A 20 -15.26 4.06 -2.26
N HIS A 21 -14.32 3.12 -2.18
CA HIS A 21 -14.20 2.02 -3.14
C HIS A 21 -14.48 0.71 -2.42
N ALA A 22 -15.54 0.01 -2.82
CA ALA A 22 -15.91 -1.29 -2.23
C ALA A 22 -16.05 -1.31 -0.69
N GLY A 23 -16.44 -0.17 -0.07
CA GLY A 23 -16.59 -0.03 1.38
C GLY A 23 -15.35 0.44 2.13
N TYR A 24 -14.29 0.79 1.40
CA TYR A 24 -13.00 1.21 1.90
C TYR A 24 -12.76 2.71 1.64
N THR A 25 -12.26 3.43 2.64
CA THR A 25 -11.82 4.83 2.53
C THR A 25 -10.44 4.87 1.85
N VAL A 26 -10.30 5.58 0.73
CA VAL A 26 -9.04 5.62 -0.02
C VAL A 26 -8.44 7.02 0.01
N PHE A 27 -7.17 7.15 0.41
CA PHE A 27 -6.40 8.39 0.34
C PHE A 27 -5.27 8.28 -0.69
N LEU A 28 -5.33 9.12 -1.71
CA LEU A 28 -4.37 9.09 -2.81
C LEU A 28 -3.18 10.00 -2.50
N ALA A 29 -1.95 9.51 -2.70
CA ALA A 29 -0.75 10.33 -2.56
C ALA A 29 0.12 10.25 -3.83
N PRO A 30 0.45 11.39 -4.50
CA PRO A 30 1.05 11.47 -5.84
C PRO A 30 2.47 10.88 -6.01
N ASN A 31 3.13 10.43 -4.94
CA ASN A 31 4.47 9.81 -4.92
C ASN A 31 4.81 9.29 -3.51
N GLY A 32 5.96 8.61 -3.38
CA GLY A 32 6.41 8.05 -2.11
C GLY A 32 6.56 9.08 -0.98
N GLN A 33 6.99 10.32 -1.26
CA GLN A 33 7.16 11.34 -0.22
C GLN A 33 5.81 11.76 0.37
N THR A 34 4.85 12.12 -0.49
CA THR A 34 3.48 12.41 -0.03
C THR A 34 2.80 11.19 0.59
N GLY A 35 3.21 9.99 0.18
CA GLY A 35 2.72 8.74 0.77
C GLY A 35 3.20 8.55 2.21
N LEU A 36 4.45 8.90 2.52
CA LEU A 36 4.96 8.90 3.90
C LEU A 36 4.17 9.88 4.77
N GLU A 37 3.97 11.11 4.29
CA GLU A 37 3.17 12.13 4.98
C GLU A 37 1.72 11.68 5.20
N ALA A 38 1.12 11.00 4.22
CA ALA A 38 -0.25 10.49 4.33
C ALA A 38 -0.38 9.37 5.37
N VAL A 39 0.62 8.49 5.48
CA VAL A 39 0.63 7.44 6.51
C VAL A 39 0.63 8.04 7.92
N GLU A 40 1.42 9.09 8.15
CA GLU A 40 1.49 9.77 9.44
C GLU A 40 0.20 10.54 9.78
N ASN A 41 -0.41 11.20 8.79
CA ASN A 41 -1.57 12.06 9.02
C ASN A 41 -2.90 11.27 9.10
N GLU A 42 -3.06 10.24 8.27
CA GLU A 42 -4.35 9.56 8.09
C GLU A 42 -4.48 8.26 8.90
N ASN A 43 -3.40 7.78 9.53
CA ASN A 43 -3.34 6.54 10.32
C ASN A 43 -4.04 5.33 9.65
N PRO A 44 -3.52 4.87 8.50
CA PRO A 44 -4.12 3.78 7.76
C PRO A 44 -3.88 2.40 8.40
N ASP A 45 -4.77 1.46 8.09
CA ASP A 45 -4.73 0.05 8.50
C ASP A 45 -3.96 -0.80 7.47
N LEU A 46 -3.77 -0.29 6.24
CA LEU A 46 -3.07 -0.95 5.13
C LEU A 46 -2.49 0.10 4.18
N ILE A 47 -1.41 -0.26 3.47
CA ILE A 47 -0.80 0.57 2.43
C ILE A 47 -0.77 -0.22 1.12
N LEU A 48 -1.31 0.36 0.05
CA LEU A 48 -1.10 -0.10 -1.33
C LEU A 48 -0.16 0.89 -2.02
N THR A 49 0.96 0.45 -2.58
CA THR A 49 1.91 1.37 -3.25
C THR A 49 2.37 0.83 -4.59
N ASP A 50 2.59 1.71 -5.57
CA ASP A 50 3.18 1.32 -6.85
C ASP A 50 4.69 1.18 -6.70
N TYR A 51 5.28 0.18 -7.34
CA TYR A 51 6.73 0.11 -7.43
C TYR A 51 7.31 1.30 -8.19
N ILE A 52 6.71 1.68 -9.32
CA ILE A 52 7.24 2.77 -10.16
C ILE A 52 6.51 4.06 -9.82
N MET A 53 7.22 4.97 -9.14
CA MET A 53 6.71 6.30 -8.81
C MET A 53 7.76 7.38 -9.10
N PRO A 54 7.35 8.61 -9.45
CA PRO A 54 8.27 9.73 -9.56
C PRO A 54 8.81 10.13 -8.19
N ARG A 55 10.02 10.70 -8.16
CA ARG A 55 10.75 11.21 -6.97
C ARG A 55 11.22 10.13 -5.99
N MET A 56 10.31 9.30 -5.51
CA MET A 56 10.58 8.20 -4.59
C MET A 56 9.76 6.99 -5.02
N ASP A 57 10.43 5.89 -5.32
CA ASP A 57 9.80 4.64 -5.73
C ASP A 57 9.18 3.89 -4.54
N GLY A 58 8.35 2.88 -4.83
CA GLY A 58 7.62 2.14 -3.80
C GLY A 58 8.53 1.40 -2.81
N LEU A 59 9.67 0.86 -3.26
CA LEU A 59 10.59 0.16 -2.37
C LEU A 59 11.32 1.12 -1.45
N ALA A 60 11.72 2.29 -1.95
CA ALA A 60 12.31 3.34 -1.14
C ALA A 60 11.33 3.86 -0.06
N MET A 61 10.06 4.06 -0.42
CA MET A 61 9.00 4.42 0.53
C MET A 61 8.81 3.34 1.60
N ILE A 62 8.70 2.07 1.19
CA ILE A 62 8.58 0.94 2.11
C ILE A 62 9.76 0.89 3.08
N ALA A 63 10.99 1.03 2.58
CA ALA A 63 12.18 1.02 3.41
C ALA A 63 12.16 2.15 4.45
N ALA A 64 11.72 3.35 4.07
CA ALA A 64 11.56 4.47 4.99
C ALA A 64 10.49 4.19 6.07
N LEU A 65 9.33 3.63 5.69
CA LEU A 65 8.27 3.24 6.62
C LEU A 65 8.77 2.21 7.64
N ARG A 66 9.45 1.16 7.19
CA ARG A 66 10.01 0.13 8.08
C ARG A 66 11.08 0.71 9.01
N ALA A 67 11.93 1.61 8.52
CA ALA A 67 12.92 2.29 9.36
C ALA A 67 12.28 3.21 10.42
N ALA A 68 11.10 3.77 10.12
CA ALA A 68 10.30 4.53 11.08
C ALA A 68 9.50 3.66 12.06
N GLY A 69 9.60 2.32 11.97
CA GLY A 69 8.89 1.38 12.84
C GLY A 69 7.44 1.11 12.43
N VAL A 70 7.03 1.54 11.23
CA VAL A 70 5.68 1.27 10.71
C VAL A 70 5.56 -0.21 10.37
N ALA A 71 4.70 -0.92 11.10
CA ALA A 71 4.44 -2.35 10.94
C ALA A 71 3.17 -2.67 10.14
N LEU A 72 2.54 -1.66 9.54
CA LEU A 72 1.32 -1.82 8.74
C LEU A 72 1.53 -2.82 7.59
N PRO A 73 0.49 -3.58 7.21
CA PRO A 73 0.55 -4.43 6.03
C PRO A 73 0.72 -3.58 4.77
N ILE A 74 1.66 -3.95 3.91
CA ILE A 74 1.95 -3.25 2.65
C ILE A 74 1.78 -4.18 1.46
N ILE A 75 0.98 -3.75 0.49
CA ILE A 75 0.84 -4.36 -0.83
C ILE A 75 1.70 -3.57 -1.82
N LEU A 76 2.68 -4.22 -2.44
CA LEU A 76 3.41 -3.66 -3.57
C LEU A 76 2.70 -4.02 -4.88
N SER A 77 2.45 -3.02 -5.70
CA SER A 77 1.73 -3.15 -6.97
C SER A 77 2.63 -2.74 -8.12
N SER A 78 2.74 -3.54 -9.19
CA SER A 78 3.57 -3.14 -10.34
C SER A 78 3.24 -3.86 -11.64
N ALA A 79 3.58 -3.23 -12.77
CA ALA A 79 3.65 -3.88 -14.08
C ALA A 79 4.92 -4.75 -14.24
N ILE A 80 5.94 -4.56 -13.39
CA ILE A 80 7.18 -5.36 -13.41
C ILE A 80 6.95 -6.64 -12.60
N PRO A 81 7.05 -7.84 -13.18
CA PRO A 81 6.83 -9.07 -12.43
C PRO A 81 7.71 -9.17 -11.18
N GLU A 82 7.14 -9.60 -10.05
CA GLU A 82 7.81 -9.69 -8.74
C GLU A 82 9.19 -10.36 -8.80
N ARG A 83 9.31 -11.46 -9.55
CA ARG A 83 10.58 -12.20 -9.76
C ARG A 83 11.72 -11.36 -10.37
N ARG A 84 11.42 -10.18 -10.92
CA ARG A 84 12.39 -9.24 -11.49
C ARG A 84 12.76 -8.12 -10.53
N LEU A 85 12.09 -8.01 -9.38
CA LEU A 85 12.46 -7.11 -8.31
C LEU A 85 13.73 -7.63 -7.61
N PRO A 86 14.49 -6.75 -6.92
CA PRO A 86 15.60 -7.19 -6.09
C PRO A 86 15.15 -8.27 -5.10
N GLN A 87 15.91 -9.35 -4.96
CA GLN A 87 15.53 -10.44 -4.04
C GLN A 87 15.39 -9.98 -2.59
N THR A 88 16.12 -8.94 -2.19
CA THR A 88 16.03 -8.32 -0.87
C THR A 88 14.71 -7.58 -0.63
N ALA A 89 13.97 -7.25 -1.70
CA ALA A 89 12.75 -6.46 -1.61
C ALA A 89 11.55 -7.27 -1.10
N SER A 90 11.53 -8.59 -1.30
CA SER A 90 10.36 -9.42 -0.94
C SER A 90 10.10 -9.49 0.56
N LEU A 91 11.07 -9.11 1.39
CA LEU A 91 10.91 -9.04 2.85
C LEU A 91 10.33 -7.69 3.30
N ALA A 92 10.19 -6.72 2.40
CA ALA A 92 9.81 -5.36 2.73
C ALA A 92 8.29 -5.14 2.68
N TYR A 93 7.56 -5.93 1.87
CA TYR A 93 6.10 -5.89 1.70
C TYR A 93 5.47 -7.25 2.00
N ASP A 94 4.16 -7.24 2.27
CA ASP A 94 3.40 -8.40 2.72
C ASP A 94 2.66 -9.11 1.59
N ALA A 95 2.39 -8.40 0.49
CA ALA A 95 1.83 -8.96 -0.72
C ALA A 95 2.31 -8.21 -1.97
N TYR A 96 2.31 -8.92 -3.09
CA TYR A 96 2.57 -8.37 -4.41
C TYR A 96 1.34 -8.55 -5.32
N VAL A 97 0.94 -7.49 -6.01
CA VAL A 97 -0.15 -7.55 -7.01
C VAL A 97 0.35 -7.03 -8.36
N GLY A 98 0.32 -7.91 -9.37
CA GLY A 98 0.76 -7.58 -10.72
C GLY A 98 -0.30 -6.81 -11.51
N LYS A 99 0.10 -5.73 -12.18
CA LYS A 99 -0.75 -4.98 -13.12
C LYS A 99 -0.80 -5.66 -14.49
N PRO A 100 -1.96 -5.62 -15.19
CA PRO A 100 -3.23 -5.04 -14.75
C PRO A 100 -3.97 -5.98 -13.77
N TYR A 101 -4.66 -5.39 -12.79
CA TYR A 101 -5.60 -6.07 -11.90
C TYR A 101 -6.93 -5.32 -11.88
N GLY A 102 -8.01 -6.06 -11.60
CA GLY A 102 -9.32 -5.46 -11.31
C GLY A 102 -9.59 -5.47 -9.80
N ASP A 103 -10.64 -4.75 -9.40
CA ASP A 103 -11.04 -4.58 -7.99
C ASP A 103 -11.10 -5.91 -7.22
N LYS A 104 -11.67 -6.95 -7.84
CA LYS A 104 -11.78 -8.28 -7.22
C LYS A 104 -10.44 -8.81 -6.72
N GLN A 105 -9.37 -8.65 -7.47
CA GLN A 105 -8.07 -9.18 -7.10
C GLN A 105 -7.47 -8.46 -5.88
N LEU A 106 -7.72 -7.16 -5.73
CA LEU A 106 -7.35 -6.44 -4.52
C LEU A 106 -8.23 -6.87 -3.35
N LEU A 107 -9.54 -6.99 -3.57
CA LEU A 107 -10.52 -7.38 -2.55
C LEU A 107 -10.33 -8.82 -2.05
N ASP A 108 -9.69 -9.69 -2.84
CA ASP A 108 -9.33 -11.05 -2.41
C ASP A 108 -8.09 -11.06 -1.48
N VAL A 109 -7.23 -10.03 -1.56
CA VAL A 109 -5.97 -9.95 -0.79
C VAL A 109 -6.12 -9.11 0.48
N VAL A 110 -6.81 -7.98 0.38
CA VAL A 110 -6.92 -6.97 1.46
C VAL A 110 -7.47 -7.56 2.78
N PRO A 111 -8.59 -8.31 2.80
CA PRO A 111 -9.15 -8.84 4.04
C PRO A 111 -8.17 -9.73 4.79
N GLY A 112 -7.45 -10.61 4.08
CA GLY A 112 -6.48 -11.52 4.69
C GLY A 112 -5.24 -10.83 5.27
N LEU A 113 -4.92 -9.61 4.81
CA LEU A 113 -3.84 -8.79 5.39
C LEU A 113 -4.31 -7.98 6.59
N LEU A 114 -5.53 -7.42 6.53
CA LEU A 114 -6.13 -6.70 7.65
C LEU A 114 -6.36 -7.61 8.86
N ASP A 115 -6.85 -8.83 8.64
CA ASP A 115 -7.05 -9.81 9.72
C ASP A 115 -5.74 -10.18 10.43
N LYS A 116 -4.63 -10.25 9.69
CA LYS A 116 -3.30 -10.52 10.27
C LYS A 116 -2.76 -9.35 11.07
N ALA A 117 -3.00 -8.11 10.62
CA ALA A 117 -2.58 -6.90 11.33
C ALA A 117 -3.29 -6.77 12.69
N VAL A 118 -4.58 -7.13 12.76
CA VAL A 118 -5.37 -7.13 14.01
C VAL A 118 -4.91 -8.20 15.01
N GLN A 119 -4.24 -9.26 14.56
CA GLN A 119 -3.78 -10.36 15.41
C GLN A 119 -2.39 -10.16 16.04
N LEU A 120 -1.63 -9.13 15.66
CA LEU A 120 -0.34 -8.83 16.30
C LEU A 120 -0.61 -8.26 17.71
N PRO A 121 -0.16 -8.92 18.79
CA PRO A 121 -0.47 -8.49 20.14
C PRO A 121 0.25 -7.17 20.45
N LEU A 122 -0.51 -6.18 20.94
CA LEU A 122 0.01 -5.02 21.65
C LEU A 122 0.94 -5.52 22.77
N SER A 123 2.25 -5.37 22.56
CA SER A 123 3.30 -5.70 23.52
C SER A 123 3.89 -4.42 24.08
#